data_AF-X0V9T2-F1
#
_entry.id   AF-X0V9T2-F1
#
_cell.length_a   1.000
_cell.length_b   1.000
_cell.length_c   1.000
_cell.angle_alpha   90.00
_cell.angle_beta   90.00
_cell.angle_gamma   90.00
#
_symmetry.space_group_name_H-M   'P 1'
#
loop_
_entity.id
_entity.type
_entity.pdbx_description
1 polymer ?
#
loop_
_entity_poly.entity_id
_entity_poly.type
_entity_poly.pdbx_seq_one_letter_code
_entity_poly.pdbx_strand_id
1 'polypeptide(L)'
;MPGRHLLIHLPDFKPKLVTHVMSEVYDWGMLDLNIPQVHKKTMGENIKVGIVDSGKSEHFETIERTKAAENFSSSEYVQDRLGHSTFCAGVVAAGKNAQGVVGVAPKSELYFAKAMGDSGKGDPAGMVRAVRWLIEQKVDIISISAGLFFNFVPLHTIIKRAYKKNII
;
A
#
# COMPACT_ATOMS: atom_id res chain seq x y z
N MET A 1 -56.37 -0.81 0.01
CA MET A 1 -55.88 0.57 -0.24
C MET A 1 -54.38 0.48 -0.55
N PRO A 2 -53.93 0.54 -1.80
CA PRO A 2 -52.50 0.47 -2.13
C PRO A 2 -51.83 1.82 -1.86
N GLY A 3 -50.69 1.80 -1.15
CA GLY A 3 -49.92 2.98 -0.76
C GLY A 3 -49.29 3.67 -1.97
N ARG A 4 -49.49 4.99 -2.08
CA ARG A 4 -48.84 5.83 -3.09
C ARG A 4 -47.37 6.01 -2.70
N HIS A 5 -46.45 5.35 -3.40
CA HIS A 5 -45.04 5.68 -3.36
C HIS A 5 -44.82 7.01 -4.09
N LEU A 6 -44.22 7.98 -3.41
CA LEU A 6 -43.85 9.26 -4.00
C LEU A 6 -42.56 9.06 -4.81
N LEU A 7 -42.67 9.00 -6.14
CA LEU A 7 -41.53 9.04 -7.05
C LEU A 7 -41.06 10.48 -7.17
N ILE A 8 -39.90 10.79 -6.58
CA ILE A 8 -39.24 12.10 -6.73
C ILE A 8 -38.37 12.03 -7.98
N HIS A 9 -38.76 12.76 -9.02
CA HIS A 9 -37.91 12.98 -10.19
C HIS A 9 -36.92 14.11 -9.87
N LEU A 10 -35.63 13.77 -9.83
CA LEU A 10 -34.59 14.79 -9.82
C LEU A 10 -34.54 15.48 -11.19
N PRO A 11 -34.31 16.81 -11.23
CA PRO A 11 -34.09 17.51 -12.48
C PRO A 11 -32.82 16.99 -13.17
N ASP A 12 -32.78 17.12 -14.49
CA ASP A 12 -31.62 16.76 -15.29
C ASP A 12 -30.38 17.53 -14.78
N PHE A 13 -29.44 16.80 -14.20
CA PHE A 13 -28.13 17.34 -13.85
C PHE A 13 -27.08 16.72 -14.78
N LYS A 14 -26.22 17.58 -15.34
CA LYS A 14 -24.99 17.12 -16.00
C LYS A 14 -23.90 17.14 -14.94
N PRO A 15 -23.36 16.00 -14.49
CA PRO A 15 -22.19 16.01 -13.64
C PRO A 15 -21.07 16.72 -14.41
N LYS A 16 -20.68 17.91 -13.96
CA LYS A 16 -19.40 18.49 -14.37
C LYS A 16 -18.34 17.65 -13.67
N LEU A 17 -17.58 16.88 -14.45
CA LEU A 17 -16.35 16.30 -13.96
C LEU A 17 -15.41 17.46 -13.65
N VAL A 18 -15.41 17.90 -12.40
CA VAL A 18 -14.42 18.86 -11.92
C VAL A 18 -13.21 18.03 -11.53
N THR A 19 -12.29 17.83 -12.47
CA THR A 19 -10.95 17.32 -12.12
C THR A 19 -10.21 18.45 -11.42
N HIS A 20 -10.33 18.54 -10.09
CA HIS A 20 -9.24 19.13 -9.33
C HIS A 20 -8.09 18.15 -9.47
N VAL A 21 -7.11 18.48 -10.32
CA VAL A 21 -5.76 18.02 -10.07
C VAL A 21 -5.45 18.62 -8.71
N MET A 22 -5.63 17.86 -7.63
CA MET A 22 -5.22 18.34 -6.31
C MET A 22 -3.74 18.64 -6.47
N SER A 23 -3.38 19.92 -6.31
CA SER A 23 -1.99 20.34 -6.27
C SER A 23 -1.28 19.43 -5.30
N GLU A 24 -0.07 18.97 -5.61
CA GLU A 24 0.74 18.13 -4.72
C GLU A 24 0.68 18.62 -3.26
N VAL A 25 0.25 17.75 -2.34
CA VAL A 25 0.10 18.05 -0.91
C VAL A 25 1.01 17.14 -0.07
N TYR A 26 1.67 17.74 0.92
CA TYR A 26 2.15 17.00 2.09
C TYR A 26 1.01 16.89 3.11
N ASP A 27 0.54 15.67 3.38
CA ASP A 27 -0.51 15.45 4.37
C ASP A 27 -0.03 15.84 5.79
N TRP A 28 -0.95 16.08 6.73
CA TRP A 28 -0.67 16.58 8.07
C TRP A 28 0.39 15.75 8.81
N GLY A 29 0.35 14.42 8.69
CA GLY A 29 1.33 13.53 9.34
C GLY A 29 2.74 13.70 8.77
N MET A 30 2.85 14.07 7.49
CA MET A 30 4.13 14.36 6.85
C MET A 30 4.74 15.65 7.37
N LEU A 31 3.89 16.65 7.65
CA LEU A 31 4.30 17.93 8.23
C LEU A 31 4.73 17.74 9.69
N ASP A 32 3.96 17.00 10.48
CA ASP A 32 4.25 16.73 11.89
C ASP A 32 5.58 15.98 12.08
N LEU A 33 5.86 15.01 11.20
CA LEU A 33 7.13 14.28 11.16
C LEU A 33 8.27 15.03 10.45
N ASN A 34 8.03 16.29 10.03
CA ASN A 34 9.00 17.14 9.36
C ASN A 34 9.60 16.53 8.08
N ILE A 35 8.85 15.68 7.38
CA ILE A 35 9.27 14.99 6.16
C ILE A 35 9.71 15.96 5.04
N PRO A 36 9.06 17.12 4.81
CA PRO A 36 9.53 18.07 3.81
C PRO A 36 10.99 18.53 4.01
N GLN A 37 11.48 18.58 5.25
CA GLN A 37 12.89 18.91 5.52
C GLN A 37 13.80 17.71 5.29
N VAL A 38 13.35 16.49 5.59
CA VAL A 38 14.08 15.25 5.28
C VAL A 38 14.26 15.10 3.77
N HIS A 39 13.24 15.42 2.98
CA HIS A 39 13.27 15.41 1.51
C HIS A 39 14.32 16.33 0.88
N LYS A 40 14.82 17.33 1.61
CA LYS A 40 15.97 18.14 1.16
C LYS A 40 17.29 17.39 1.22
N LYS A 41 17.35 16.29 1.97
CA LYS A 41 18.53 15.43 2.15
C LYS A 41 18.42 14.13 1.35
N THR A 42 17.27 13.47 1.41
CA THR A 42 17.01 12.22 0.67
C THR A 42 15.51 11.99 0.51
N MET A 43 15.13 11.24 -0.53
CA MET A 43 13.76 10.81 -0.80
C MET A 43 13.64 9.28 -0.84
N GLY A 44 14.59 8.57 -0.23
CA GLY A 44 14.62 7.10 -0.17
C GLY A 44 15.19 6.45 -1.44
N GLU A 45 16.06 7.14 -2.17
CA GLU A 45 16.74 6.59 -3.33
C GLU A 45 17.46 5.27 -3.00
N ASN A 46 17.33 4.27 -3.88
CA ASN A 46 17.92 2.93 -3.76
C ASN A 46 17.45 2.10 -2.55
N ILE A 47 16.43 2.55 -1.81
CA ILE A 47 15.82 1.77 -0.74
C ILE A 47 14.69 0.93 -1.30
N LYS A 48 14.68 -0.36 -0.94
CA LYS A 48 13.65 -1.33 -1.31
C LYS A 48 12.69 -1.54 -0.16
N VAL A 49 11.42 -1.23 -0.38
CA VAL A 49 10.36 -1.42 0.61
C VAL A 49 9.43 -2.54 0.16
N GLY A 50 9.40 -3.60 0.95
CA GLY A 50 8.44 -4.69 0.84
C GLY A 50 7.14 -4.35 1.55
N ILE A 51 6.01 -4.48 0.87
CA ILE A 51 4.67 -4.27 1.43
C ILE A 51 3.98 -5.64 1.51
N VAL A 52 3.76 -6.14 2.72
CA VAL A 52 2.96 -7.35 2.98
C VAL A 52 1.52 -6.91 3.27
N ASP A 53 0.71 -6.87 2.23
CA ASP A 53 -0.65 -6.33 2.30
C ASP A 53 -1.63 -7.04 1.32
N SER A 54 -2.61 -6.32 0.82
CA SER A 54 -3.74 -6.77 0.01
C SER A 54 -3.50 -6.73 -1.50
N GLY A 55 -2.33 -6.31 -1.98
CA GLY A 55 -1.97 -6.49 -3.39
C GLY A 55 -1.04 -5.44 -3.98
N LYS A 56 -0.70 -5.63 -5.25
CA LYS A 56 0.04 -4.65 -6.05
C LYS A 56 -0.85 -3.45 -6.36
N SER A 57 -0.38 -2.26 -5.99
CA SER A 57 -1.01 -1.01 -6.42
C SER A 57 -0.85 -0.79 -7.93
N GLU A 58 -1.93 -0.38 -8.58
CA GLU A 58 -1.92 0.11 -9.97
C GLU A 58 -2.16 1.62 -10.04
N HIS A 59 -2.16 2.31 -8.89
CA HIS A 59 -2.38 3.75 -8.84
C HIS A 59 -1.20 4.52 -9.46
N PHE A 60 -1.50 5.55 -10.25
CA PHE A 60 -0.50 6.31 -11.02
C PHE A 60 0.64 6.87 -10.17
N GLU A 61 0.38 7.22 -8.90
CA GLU A 61 1.39 7.75 -7.98
C GLU A 61 2.42 6.71 -7.53
N THR A 62 2.11 5.42 -7.63
CA THR A 62 2.91 4.32 -7.06
C THR A 62 3.37 3.30 -8.10
N ILE A 63 2.67 3.20 -9.23
CA ILE A 63 2.88 2.15 -10.24
C ILE A 63 4.31 2.18 -10.80
N GLU A 64 4.88 3.35 -11.03
CA GLU A 64 6.25 3.51 -11.54
C GLU A 64 7.33 3.07 -10.54
N ARG A 65 7.01 3.05 -9.24
CA ARG A 65 7.93 2.60 -8.18
C ARG A 65 7.90 1.09 -8.01
N THR A 66 6.91 0.40 -8.57
CA THR A 66 6.76 -1.05 -8.41
C THR A 66 7.85 -1.79 -9.17
N LYS A 67 8.66 -2.59 -8.47
CA LYS A 67 9.71 -3.44 -9.07
C LYS A 67 9.32 -4.90 -9.19
N ALA A 68 8.57 -5.42 -8.22
CA ALA A 68 8.04 -6.77 -8.29
C ALA A 68 6.76 -6.91 -7.46
N ALA A 69 5.96 -7.90 -7.79
CA ALA A 69 4.80 -8.29 -7.01
C ALA A 69 4.55 -9.79 -7.11
N GLU A 70 4.13 -10.40 -6.01
CA GLU A 70 3.80 -11.83 -5.94
C GLU A 70 2.59 -12.05 -5.01
N ASN A 71 1.78 -13.06 -5.32
CA ASN A 71 0.56 -13.37 -4.57
C ASN A 71 0.71 -14.64 -3.73
N PHE A 72 0.54 -14.49 -2.42
CA PHE A 72 0.60 -15.56 -1.42
C PHE A 72 -0.74 -15.80 -0.73
N SER A 73 -1.79 -15.07 -1.13
CA SER A 73 -3.16 -15.21 -0.66
C SER A 73 -3.95 -16.23 -1.49
N SER A 74 -5.23 -16.40 -1.17
CA SER A 74 -6.16 -17.22 -1.97
C SER A 74 -6.80 -16.46 -3.15
N SER A 75 -6.45 -15.19 -3.38
CA SER A 75 -6.97 -14.43 -4.53
C SER A 75 -6.38 -14.97 -5.83
N GLU A 76 -7.11 -14.85 -6.92
CA GLU A 76 -6.61 -15.14 -8.28
C GLU A 76 -5.74 -14.00 -8.83
N TYR A 77 -5.81 -12.81 -8.22
CA TYR A 77 -5.15 -11.59 -8.70
C TYR A 77 -4.02 -11.16 -7.77
N VAL A 78 -2.91 -10.72 -8.35
CA VAL A 78 -1.84 -10.05 -7.60
C VAL A 78 -2.18 -8.60 -7.29
N GLN A 79 -3.05 -7.99 -8.10
CA GLN A 79 -3.52 -6.62 -7.95
C GLN A 79 -4.25 -6.41 -6.62
N ASP A 80 -4.12 -5.19 -6.11
CA ASP A 80 -4.90 -4.74 -4.98
C ASP A 80 -6.35 -4.46 -5.39
N ARG A 81 -7.25 -5.42 -5.13
CA ARG A 81 -8.69 -5.30 -5.34
C ARG A 81 -9.44 -4.81 -4.09
N LEU A 82 -8.74 -4.63 -2.97
CA LEU A 82 -9.30 -4.12 -1.72
C LEU A 82 -9.07 -2.62 -1.57
N GLY A 83 -7.90 -2.14 -1.98
CA GLY A 83 -7.47 -0.72 -1.91
C GLY A 83 -6.56 -0.39 -0.72
N HIS A 84 -6.45 -1.29 0.27
CA HIS A 84 -5.68 -1.03 1.49
C HIS A 84 -4.17 -0.96 1.20
N SER A 85 -3.65 -1.85 0.36
CA SER A 85 -2.24 -1.85 -0.01
C SER A 85 -1.86 -0.62 -0.82
N THR A 86 -2.76 -0.19 -1.70
CA THR A 86 -2.63 1.04 -2.49
C THR A 86 -2.52 2.27 -1.58
N PHE A 87 -3.36 2.34 -0.54
CA PHE A 87 -3.25 3.38 0.48
C PHE A 87 -1.89 3.34 1.21
N CYS A 88 -1.48 2.18 1.72
CA CYS A 88 -0.19 2.01 2.39
C CYS A 88 0.99 2.38 1.46
N ALA A 89 0.95 1.95 0.21
CA ALA A 89 1.96 2.28 -0.79
C ALA A 89 2.02 3.78 -1.09
N GLY A 90 0.88 4.47 -1.07
CA GLY A 90 0.81 5.91 -1.21
C GLY A 90 1.53 6.63 -0.07
N VAL A 91 1.25 6.25 1.18
CA VAL A 91 1.95 6.79 2.36
C VAL A 91 3.46 6.58 2.26
N VAL A 92 3.89 5.40 1.81
CA VAL A 92 5.32 5.08 1.68
C VAL A 92 5.97 5.85 0.52
N ALA A 93 5.42 5.79 -0.70
CA ALA A 93 6.15 6.16 -1.90
C ALA A 93 5.31 6.83 -2.99
N ALA A 94 4.16 7.43 -2.67
CA ALA A 94 3.46 8.29 -3.63
C ALA A 94 4.42 9.35 -4.18
N GLY A 95 4.41 9.52 -5.51
CA GLY A 95 5.36 10.36 -6.21
C GLY A 95 5.28 11.83 -5.85
N LYS A 96 6.44 12.51 -5.90
CA LYS A 96 6.52 13.96 -5.87
C LYS A 96 6.49 14.51 -7.31
N ASN A 97 5.32 14.59 -7.92
CA ASN A 97 5.11 14.90 -9.34
C ASN A 97 4.04 16.00 -9.61
N ALA A 98 3.87 16.94 -8.67
CA ALA A 98 2.96 18.08 -8.77
C ALA A 98 1.46 17.72 -8.78
N GLN A 99 1.09 16.47 -8.52
CA GLN A 99 -0.28 15.99 -8.41
C GLN A 99 -0.44 15.08 -7.18
N GLY A 100 -1.59 15.15 -6.53
CA GLY A 100 -1.97 14.19 -5.47
C GLY A 100 -1.19 14.37 -4.17
N VAL A 101 -0.72 13.29 -3.57
CA VAL A 101 -0.04 13.27 -2.27
C VAL A 101 1.42 12.87 -2.41
N VAL A 102 2.28 13.37 -1.52
CA VAL A 102 3.70 12.97 -1.46
C VAL A 102 3.90 11.92 -0.37
N GLY A 103 4.52 10.78 -0.72
CA GLY A 103 4.91 9.74 0.24
C GLY A 103 6.17 10.08 1.04
N VAL A 104 6.48 9.26 2.05
CA VAL A 104 7.67 9.42 2.94
C VAL A 104 9.00 9.19 2.21
N ALA A 105 9.01 8.27 1.25
CA ALA A 105 10.16 7.88 0.47
C ALA A 105 9.76 7.79 -1.01
N PRO A 106 9.45 8.94 -1.66
CA PRO A 106 8.81 8.99 -2.98
C PRO A 106 9.70 8.46 -4.13
N LYS A 107 10.97 8.16 -3.85
CA LYS A 107 11.93 7.54 -4.78
C LYS A 107 12.42 6.14 -4.35
N SER A 108 11.79 5.55 -3.34
CA SER A 108 12.00 4.15 -2.98
C SER A 108 11.41 3.20 -4.02
N GLU A 109 11.89 1.96 -4.01
CA GLU A 109 11.39 0.86 -4.82
C GLU A 109 10.36 0.04 -4.05
N LEU A 110 9.21 -0.24 -4.66
CA LEU A 110 8.13 -1.01 -4.02
C LEU A 110 8.12 -2.48 -4.48
N TYR A 111 8.03 -3.38 -3.51
CA TYR A 111 7.87 -4.82 -3.70
C TYR A 111 6.60 -5.28 -3.01
N PHE A 112 5.61 -5.75 -3.76
CA PHE A 112 4.31 -6.13 -3.20
C PHE A 112 4.22 -7.64 -2.96
N ALA A 113 4.00 -8.02 -1.71
CA ALA A 113 3.74 -9.40 -1.34
C ALA A 113 2.30 -9.51 -0.84
N LYS A 114 1.36 -9.87 -1.74
CA LYS A 114 -0.05 -9.99 -1.38
C LYS A 114 -0.26 -11.17 -0.44
N ALA A 115 -0.49 -10.90 0.84
CA ALA A 115 -0.78 -11.92 1.84
C ALA A 115 -2.26 -11.92 2.27
N MET A 116 -2.96 -10.80 2.05
CA MET A 116 -4.40 -10.68 2.25
C MET A 116 -5.13 -10.73 0.91
N GLY A 117 -6.15 -11.60 0.84
CA GLY A 117 -7.04 -11.70 -0.31
C GLY A 117 -7.96 -10.49 -0.42
N ASP A 118 -8.88 -10.53 -1.39
CA ASP A 118 -9.71 -9.37 -1.77
C ASP A 118 -10.74 -8.97 -0.71
N SER A 119 -10.93 -9.79 0.33
CA SER A 119 -11.76 -9.50 1.51
C SER A 119 -10.98 -8.93 2.70
N GLY A 120 -9.66 -8.68 2.54
CA GLY A 120 -8.77 -8.29 3.63
C GLY A 120 -8.36 -9.44 4.56
N LYS A 121 -8.81 -10.66 4.28
CA LYS A 121 -8.43 -11.86 5.05
C LYS A 121 -7.26 -12.58 4.40
N GLY A 122 -6.37 -13.12 5.23
CA GLY A 122 -5.24 -13.93 4.80
C GLY A 122 -4.97 -15.04 5.81
N ASP A 123 -4.17 -16.03 5.41
CA ASP A 123 -3.74 -17.09 6.30
C ASP A 123 -2.30 -16.82 6.84
N PRO A 124 -1.98 -17.23 8.08
CA PRO A 124 -0.64 -17.01 8.64
C PRO A 124 0.49 -17.63 7.84
N ALA A 125 0.26 -18.75 7.13
CA ALA A 125 1.29 -19.37 6.30
C ALA A 125 1.54 -18.57 5.02
N GLY A 126 0.51 -17.93 4.44
CA GLY A 126 0.63 -16.93 3.39
C GLY A 126 1.53 -15.77 3.79
N MET A 127 1.34 -15.21 4.98
CA MET A 127 2.24 -14.17 5.52
C MET A 127 3.69 -14.65 5.65
N VAL A 128 3.91 -15.90 6.11
CA VAL A 128 5.27 -16.47 6.18
C VAL A 128 5.92 -16.57 4.80
N ARG A 129 5.18 -17.02 3.78
CA ARG A 129 5.67 -17.09 2.40
C ARG A 129 5.97 -15.70 1.84
N ALA A 130 5.12 -14.72 2.11
CA ALA A 130 5.30 -13.33 1.71
C ALA A 130 6.59 -12.72 2.29
N VAL A 131 6.79 -12.83 3.61
CA VAL A 131 8.02 -12.33 4.27
C VAL A 131 9.25 -13.06 3.73
N ARG A 132 9.18 -14.37 3.53
CA ARG A 132 10.28 -15.16 2.96
C ARG A 132 10.65 -14.67 1.55
N TRP A 133 9.67 -14.43 0.70
CA TRP A 133 9.91 -13.91 -0.64
C TRP A 133 10.57 -12.53 -0.60
N LEU A 134 10.13 -11.63 0.30
CA LEU A 134 10.77 -10.31 0.46
C LEU A 134 12.23 -10.41 0.93
N ILE A 135 12.54 -11.37 1.81
CA ILE A 135 13.94 -11.68 2.17
C ILE A 135 14.74 -12.12 0.94
N GLU A 136 14.15 -12.94 0.06
CA GLU A 136 14.79 -13.40 -1.19
C GLU A 136 14.99 -12.24 -2.18
N GLN A 137 14.06 -11.28 -2.22
CA GLN A 137 14.18 -10.03 -2.99
C GLN A 137 15.22 -9.05 -2.42
N LYS A 138 15.77 -9.35 -1.23
CA LYS A 138 16.74 -8.50 -0.51
C LYS A 138 16.20 -7.08 -0.34
N VAL A 139 14.95 -6.95 0.09
CA VAL A 139 14.41 -5.63 0.47
C VAL A 139 15.12 -5.13 1.73
N ASP A 140 15.12 -3.82 1.93
CA ASP A 140 15.73 -3.18 3.10
C ASP A 140 14.73 -3.06 4.25
N ILE A 141 13.45 -2.87 3.92
CA ILE A 141 12.36 -2.65 4.86
C ILE A 141 11.18 -3.56 4.50
N ILE A 142 10.52 -4.16 5.49
CA ILE A 142 9.24 -4.86 5.34
C ILE A 142 8.17 -4.15 6.17
N SER A 143 7.20 -3.55 5.49
CA SER A 143 5.99 -2.99 6.09
C SER A 143 4.87 -4.03 6.10
N ILE A 144 4.30 -4.28 7.27
CA ILE A 144 3.19 -5.22 7.48
C ILE A 144 2.06 -4.47 8.18
N SER A 145 1.03 -4.10 7.44
CA SER A 145 -0.17 -3.44 7.99
C SER A 145 -1.29 -4.45 8.24
N ALA A 146 -0.94 -5.55 8.89
CA ALA A 146 -1.85 -6.64 9.27
C ALA A 146 -1.30 -7.38 10.50
N GLY A 147 -2.15 -8.14 11.19
CA GLY A 147 -1.77 -8.83 12.42
C GLY A 147 -2.62 -10.06 12.72
N LEU A 148 -2.15 -10.84 13.70
CA LEU A 148 -2.81 -12.02 14.22
C LEU A 148 -3.18 -11.80 15.69
N PHE A 149 -4.31 -12.36 16.13
CA PHE A 149 -4.73 -12.32 17.55
C PHE A 149 -4.12 -13.43 18.40
N PHE A 150 -3.23 -14.24 17.83
CA PHE A 150 -2.59 -15.37 18.48
C PHE A 150 -1.13 -15.49 18.04
N ASN A 151 -0.31 -16.17 18.83
CA ASN A 151 1.09 -16.42 18.48
C ASN A 151 1.20 -17.51 17.41
N PHE A 152 1.88 -17.20 16.31
CA PHE A 152 2.21 -18.15 15.25
C PHE A 152 3.73 -18.25 15.10
N VAL A 153 4.31 -19.31 15.68
CA VAL A 153 5.77 -19.53 15.76
C VAL A 153 6.49 -19.43 14.41
N PRO A 154 5.95 -19.95 13.29
CA PRO A 154 6.60 -19.79 11.99
C PRO A 154 6.74 -18.33 11.54
N LEU A 155 5.73 -17.48 11.81
CA LEU A 155 5.79 -16.05 11.48
C LEU A 155 6.81 -15.32 12.37
N HIS A 156 6.85 -15.62 13.66
CA HIS A 156 7.91 -15.11 14.55
C HIS A 156 9.30 -15.47 14.00
N THR A 157 9.48 -16.74 13.63
CA THR A 157 10.77 -17.26 13.18
C THR A 157 11.25 -16.58 11.91
N ILE A 158 10.36 -16.37 10.92
CA ILE A 158 10.75 -15.70 9.67
C ILE A 158 11.03 -14.21 9.88
N ILE A 159 10.30 -13.52 10.76
CA ILE A 159 10.58 -12.12 11.12
C ILE A 159 11.97 -12.00 11.78
N LYS A 160 12.29 -12.89 12.73
CA LYS A 160 13.64 -12.95 13.33
C LYS A 160 14.72 -13.19 12.27
N ARG A 161 14.42 -13.97 11.22
CA ARG A 161 15.35 -14.20 10.11
C ARG A 161 15.53 -12.98 9.23
N ALA A 162 14.46 -12.22 8.94
CA ALA A 162 14.54 -10.94 8.23
C ALA A 162 15.44 -9.96 8.99
N TYR A 163 15.19 -9.81 10.30
CA TYR A 163 15.99 -8.93 11.16
C TYR A 163 17.47 -9.32 11.19
N LYS A 164 17.79 -10.61 11.32
CA LYS A 164 19.18 -11.12 11.24
C LYS A 164 19.88 -10.87 9.90
N LYS A 165 19.12 -10.54 8.85
CA LYS A 165 19.63 -10.15 7.53
C LYS A 165 19.69 -8.63 7.34
N ASN A 166 19.52 -7.86 8.42
CA ASN A 166 19.47 -6.40 8.42
C ASN A 166 18.31 -5.84 7.59
N ILE A 167 17.20 -6.58 7.52
CA ILE A 167 15.93 -6.10 6.98
C ILE A 167 15.11 -5.61 8.17
N ILE A 168 14.67 -4.35 8.11
CA ILE A 168 13.88 -3.69 9.16
C ILE A 168 12.41 -4.08 9.03
#